data_AF-A0A960U2K6-F1
#
_entry.id   AF-A0A960U2K6-F1
#
_cell.length_a   1.000
_cell.length_b   1.000
_cell.length_c   1.000
_cell.angle_alpha   90.00
_cell.angle_beta   90.00
_cell.angle_gamma   90.00
#
_symmetry.space_group_name_H-M   'P 1'
#
loop_
_entity.id
_entity.type
_entity.pdbx_description
1 polymer ?
#
loop_
_entity_poly.entity_id
_entity_poly.type
_entity_poly.pdbx_seq_one_letter_code
_entity_poly.pdbx_strand_id
1 'polypeptide(L)'
;MPSKWMHDRAPAAPTSRISWAAAIKQTVIALAIAVVLMAFVLAWIPRGEIVEILATTSLPRFGICVVLMGLLYLVRSVKLALAVPERRMGISRLYPIVAIHAFLKNTLPFRLGELTLIYFIQRRADVSLVRAGMVLYVALASDLIALFILGTGALFVAGYLTGHPQFVPLAYPCLAVTVLGLAVYFMARKVLGGVAGTLRGRAHSGWAGKVVEG
;
A
#
# COMPACT_ATOMS: atom_id res chain seq x y z
N MET A 1 -37.43 17.66 -40.47
CA MET A 1 -37.62 16.53 -39.54
C MET A 1 -36.37 16.39 -38.67
N PRO A 2 -36.32 16.97 -37.46
CA PRO A 2 -35.14 16.90 -36.59
C PRO A 2 -35.23 15.74 -35.58
N SER A 3 -34.03 15.31 -35.17
CA SER A 3 -33.66 14.11 -34.44
C SER A 3 -34.25 13.98 -33.03
N LYS A 4 -35.02 12.91 -32.84
CA LYS A 4 -35.67 12.49 -31.58
C LYS A 4 -34.75 11.70 -30.62
N TRP A 5 -33.43 11.77 -30.78
CA TRP A 5 -32.49 10.84 -30.12
C TRP A 5 -31.61 11.47 -29.02
N MET A 6 -31.97 12.66 -28.51
CA MET A 6 -31.08 13.44 -27.64
C MET A 6 -31.63 13.71 -26.23
N HIS A 7 -32.57 12.91 -25.75
CA HIS A 7 -32.95 12.83 -24.35
C HIS A 7 -32.94 11.37 -23.90
N ASP A 8 -32.58 11.13 -22.65
CA ASP A 8 -32.54 9.82 -21.96
C ASP A 8 -31.25 9.00 -22.04
N ARG A 9 -30.14 9.58 -21.56
CA ARG A 9 -29.20 8.81 -20.74
C ARG A 9 -28.88 9.56 -19.46
N ALA A 10 -29.84 9.56 -18.53
CA ALA A 10 -29.52 9.82 -17.13
C ALA A 10 -28.46 8.78 -16.68
N PRO A 11 -27.37 9.18 -16.02
CA PRO A 11 -26.41 8.22 -15.49
C PRO A 11 -27.13 7.33 -14.48
N ALA A 12 -27.16 6.02 -14.75
CA ALA A 12 -27.73 5.04 -13.84
C ALA A 12 -27.13 5.25 -12.43
N ALA A 13 -27.97 5.56 -11.45
CA ALA A 13 -27.56 5.67 -10.07
C ALA A 13 -26.87 4.36 -9.66
N PRO A 14 -25.71 4.39 -8.97
CA PRO A 14 -25.02 3.17 -8.57
C PRO A 14 -25.90 2.37 -7.60
N THR A 15 -26.49 1.28 -8.09
CA THR A 15 -27.42 0.40 -7.36
C THR A 15 -26.71 -0.70 -6.56
N SER A 16 -25.51 -0.47 -6.05
CA SER A 16 -24.92 -1.36 -5.04
C SER A 16 -25.47 -0.97 -3.66
N ARG A 17 -26.69 -1.41 -3.35
CA ARG A 17 -27.16 -1.47 -1.96
C ARG A 17 -26.30 -2.52 -1.24
N ILE A 18 -25.15 -2.09 -0.75
CA ILE A 18 -24.35 -2.85 0.20
C ILE A 18 -25.30 -3.18 1.36
N SER A 19 -25.58 -4.46 1.58
CA SER A 19 -26.41 -4.84 2.72
C SER A 19 -25.58 -4.64 3.97
N TRP A 20 -25.75 -3.48 4.60
CA TRP A 20 -25.00 -3.07 5.79
C TRP A 20 -25.04 -4.14 6.89
N ALA A 21 -26.14 -4.91 6.96
CA ALA A 21 -26.26 -6.06 7.84
C ALA A 21 -25.21 -7.17 7.58
N ALA A 22 -24.91 -7.50 6.32
CA ALA A 22 -23.89 -8.51 6.01
C ALA A 22 -22.47 -8.01 6.32
N ALA A 23 -22.18 -6.73 6.02
CA ALA A 23 -20.90 -6.11 6.33
C ALA A 23 -20.66 -6.03 7.85
N ILE A 24 -21.67 -5.65 8.63
CA ILE A 24 -21.63 -5.64 10.09
C ILE A 24 -21.40 -7.05 10.63
N LYS A 25 -22.15 -8.05 10.14
CA LYS A 25 -21.99 -9.46 10.56
C LYS A 25 -20.56 -9.96 10.31
N GLN A 26 -19.99 -9.70 9.13
CA GLN A 26 -18.61 -10.06 8.82
C GLN A 26 -17.60 -9.33 9.73
N THR A 27 -17.86 -8.06 10.03
CA THR A 27 -17.04 -7.25 10.94
C THR A 27 -17.00 -7.82 12.35
N VAL A 28 -18.17 -8.18 12.88
CA VAL A 28 -18.31 -8.80 14.21
C VAL A 28 -17.60 -10.16 14.26
N ILE A 29 -17.75 -10.99 13.22
CA ILE A 29 -17.08 -12.29 13.15
C ILE A 29 -15.55 -12.13 13.14
N ALA A 30 -15.01 -11.25 12.31
CA ALA A 30 -13.56 -11.05 12.27
C ALA A 30 -13.03 -10.46 13.59
N LEU A 31 -13.78 -9.55 14.22
CA LEU A 31 -13.42 -9.02 15.53
C LEU A 31 -13.42 -10.11 16.60
N ALA A 32 -14.43 -10.98 16.61
CA ALA A 32 -14.49 -12.13 17.51
C ALA A 32 -13.30 -13.07 17.29
N ILE A 33 -12.96 -13.39 16.04
CA ILE A 33 -11.78 -14.21 15.72
C ILE A 33 -10.50 -13.53 16.21
N ALA A 34 -10.33 -12.23 15.96
CA ALA A 34 -9.16 -11.49 16.40
C ALA A 34 -9.02 -11.48 17.93
N VAL A 35 -10.13 -11.30 18.66
CA VAL A 35 -10.16 -11.34 20.13
C VAL A 35 -9.81 -12.75 20.64
N VAL A 36 -10.37 -13.80 20.04
CA VAL A 36 -10.08 -15.19 20.42
C VAL A 36 -8.61 -15.54 20.15
N LEU A 37 -8.07 -15.17 18.99
CA LEU A 37 -6.66 -15.39 18.67
C LEU A 37 -5.74 -14.61 19.61
N MET A 38 -6.07 -13.35 19.90
CA MET A 38 -5.31 -12.55 20.86
C MET A 38 -5.36 -13.16 22.26
N ALA A 39 -6.53 -13.58 22.73
CA ALA A 39 -6.68 -14.25 24.01
C ALA A 39 -5.90 -15.58 24.07
N PHE A 40 -5.91 -16.34 22.98
CA PHE A 40 -5.13 -17.57 22.86
C PHE A 40 -3.63 -17.33 22.97
N VAL A 41 -3.11 -16.33 22.24
CA VAL A 41 -1.70 -15.91 22.30
C VAL A 41 -1.34 -15.44 23.71
N LEU A 42 -2.17 -14.60 24.32
CA LEU A 42 -1.92 -14.07 25.67
C LEU A 42 -2.03 -15.15 26.76
N ALA A 43 -2.82 -16.20 26.55
CA ALA A 43 -2.90 -17.33 27.47
C ALA A 43 -1.63 -18.18 27.45
N TRP A 44 -0.88 -18.19 26.33
CA TRP A 44 0.40 -18.89 26.20
C TRP A 44 1.58 -18.12 26.79
N ILE A 45 1.44 -16.82 27.03
CA ILE A 45 2.53 -15.97 27.54
C ILE A 45 2.40 -15.89 29.07
N PRO A 46 3.42 -16.32 29.84
CA PRO A 46 3.44 -16.16 31.29
C PRO A 46 3.35 -14.67 31.64
N ARG A 47 2.28 -14.26 32.33
CA ARG A 47 1.99 -12.84 32.59
C ARG A 47 3.11 -12.15 33.38
N GLY A 48 3.82 -12.89 34.23
CA GLY A 48 4.97 -12.39 35.00
C GLY A 48 6.17 -12.03 34.13
N GLU A 49 6.44 -12.82 33.08
CA GLU A 49 7.57 -12.60 32.18
C GLU A 49 7.43 -11.31 31.35
N ILE A 50 6.21 -10.93 30.99
CA ILE A 50 5.98 -9.67 30.24
C ILE A 50 6.47 -8.48 31.06
N VAL A 51 6.07 -8.40 32.33
CA VAL A 51 6.42 -7.27 33.21
C VAL A 51 7.92 -7.28 33.50
N GLU A 52 8.50 -8.46 33.72
CA GLU A 52 9.95 -8.62 33.95
C GLU A 52 10.77 -8.22 32.72
N ILE A 53 10.36 -8.63 31.52
CA ILE A 53 11.02 -8.22 30.26
C ILE A 53 10.91 -6.71 30.07
N LEU A 54 9.76 -6.10 30.33
CA LEU A 54 9.63 -4.63 30.26
C LEU A 54 10.52 -3.93 31.31
N ALA A 55 10.62 -4.46 32.52
CA ALA A 55 11.42 -3.88 33.60
C ALA A 55 12.93 -4.03 33.37
N THR A 56 13.35 -5.11 32.72
CA THR A 56 14.77 -5.39 32.41
C THR A 56 15.21 -4.82 31.06
N THR A 57 14.27 -4.33 30.24
CA THR A 57 14.59 -3.70 28.96
C THR A 57 15.34 -2.39 29.17
N SER A 58 16.58 -2.34 28.71
CA SER A 58 17.39 -1.14 28.84
C SER A 58 16.87 -0.02 27.93
N LEU A 59 16.67 1.16 28.51
CA LEU A 59 16.22 2.38 27.82
C LEU A 59 17.03 2.71 26.55
N PRO A 60 18.36 2.49 26.48
CA PRO A 60 19.14 2.71 25.27
C PRO A 60 18.71 1.81 24.10
N ARG A 61 18.39 0.54 24.36
CA ARG A 61 17.93 -0.40 23.32
C ARG A 61 16.57 0.00 22.77
N PHE A 62 15.67 0.44 23.66
CA PHE A 62 14.38 0.99 23.24
C PHE A 62 14.56 2.24 22.35
N GLY A 63 15.48 3.13 22.72
CA GLY A 63 15.83 4.31 21.91
C GLY A 63 16.30 3.93 20.50
N ILE A 64 17.15 2.91 20.37
CA ILE A 64 17.59 2.38 19.06
C ILE A 64 16.39 1.90 18.24
N CYS A 65 15.46 1.16 18.83
CA CYS A 65 14.25 0.71 18.14
C CYS A 65 13.41 1.88 17.62
N VAL A 66 13.24 2.94 18.42
CA VAL A 66 12.50 4.15 18.03
C VAL A 66 13.18 4.85 16.86
N VAL A 67 14.50 5.02 16.91
CA VAL A 67 15.29 5.65 15.84
C VAL A 67 15.19 4.84 14.54
N LEU A 68 15.34 3.52 14.62
CA LEU A 68 15.21 2.63 13.46
C LEU A 68 13.80 2.66 12.87
N MET A 69 12.76 2.71 13.69
CA MET A 69 11.37 2.88 13.24
C MET A 69 11.18 4.23 12.53
N GLY A 70 11.70 5.31 13.10
CA GLY A 70 11.66 6.63 12.48
C GLY A 70 12.33 6.65 11.11
N LEU A 71 13.52 6.04 11.01
CA LEU A 71 14.27 5.92 9.75
C LEU A 71 13.53 5.04 8.73
N LEU A 72 12.89 3.96 9.16
CA LEU A 72 12.06 3.11 8.30
C LEU A 72 10.91 3.90 7.68
N TYR A 73 10.24 4.77 8.46
CA TYR A 73 9.19 5.64 7.95
C TYR A 73 9.72 6.72 7.01
N LEU A 74 10.94 7.22 7.24
CA LEU A 74 11.61 8.12 6.32
C LEU A 74 11.83 7.45 4.95
N VAL A 75 12.39 6.24 4.94
CA VAL A 75 12.62 5.45 3.72
C VAL A 75 11.29 5.18 2.99
N ARG A 76 10.23 4.80 3.72
CA ARG A 76 8.89 4.62 3.14
C ARG A 76 8.34 5.90 2.53
N SER A 77 8.65 7.06 3.12
CA SER A 77 8.24 8.37 2.60
C SER A 77 8.98 8.75 1.33
N VAL A 78 10.28 8.46 1.26
CA VAL A 78 11.07 8.61 0.02
C VAL A 78 10.52 7.70 -1.08
N LYS A 79 10.23 6.44 -0.76
CA LYS A 79 9.61 5.50 -1.71
C LYS A 79 8.28 6.04 -2.26
N LEU A 80 7.42 6.56 -1.38
CA LEU A 80 6.15 7.15 -1.80
C LEU A 80 6.35 8.40 -2.66
N ALA A 81 7.34 9.23 -2.35
CA ALA A 81 7.70 10.39 -3.16
C ALA A 81 8.10 9.97 -4.59
N LEU A 82 8.86 8.89 -4.73
CA LEU A 82 9.25 8.33 -6.03
C LEU A 82 8.07 7.73 -6.81
N ALA A 83 7.03 7.27 -6.11
CA ALA A 83 5.85 6.68 -6.72
C ALA A 83 4.82 7.72 -7.20
N VAL A 84 4.89 8.99 -6.76
CA VAL A 84 3.96 10.07 -7.13
C VAL A 84 4.67 11.04 -8.11
N PRO A 85 4.42 10.95 -9.43
CA PRO A 85 5.24 11.67 -10.42
C PRO A 85 4.91 13.17 -10.58
N GLU A 86 3.71 13.60 -10.19
CA GLU A 86 3.11 14.84 -10.73
C GLU A 86 3.16 16.05 -9.81
N ARG A 87 3.48 15.86 -8.53
CA ARG A 87 3.80 16.96 -7.62
C ARG A 87 4.98 16.52 -6.77
N ARG A 88 6.09 17.26 -6.89
CA ARG A 88 7.25 17.17 -5.98
C ARG A 88 6.82 17.56 -4.57
N MET A 89 6.04 16.72 -3.90
CA MET A 89 5.79 16.88 -2.48
C MET A 89 7.09 16.60 -1.75
N GLY A 90 7.55 17.57 -0.98
CA GLY A 90 8.70 17.39 -0.11
C GLY A 90 8.48 16.22 0.84
N ILE A 91 9.56 15.49 1.14
CA ILE A 91 9.55 14.36 2.09
C ILE A 91 8.94 14.77 3.43
N SER A 92 9.15 16.02 3.87
CA SER A 92 8.56 16.59 5.09
C SER A 92 7.03 16.58 5.11
N ARG A 93 6.36 16.68 3.96
CA ARG A 93 4.89 16.60 3.85
C ARG A 93 4.40 15.16 3.70
N LEU A 94 5.21 14.29 3.11
CA LEU A 94 4.89 12.87 2.92
C LEU A 94 5.11 12.04 4.18
N TYR A 95 6.09 12.39 5.01
CA TYR A 95 6.39 11.71 6.26
C TYR A 95 5.18 11.58 7.20
N PRO A 96 4.47 12.65 7.58
CA PRO A 96 3.30 12.52 8.44
C PRO A 96 2.18 11.72 7.78
N ILE A 97 2.03 11.80 6.45
CA ILE A 97 1.04 10.99 5.71
C ILE A 97 1.38 9.51 5.83
N VAL A 98 2.65 9.14 5.63
CA VAL A 98 3.11 7.74 5.74
C VAL A 98 3.00 7.24 7.18
N ALA A 99 3.33 8.06 8.18
CA ALA A 99 3.20 7.69 9.58
C ALA A 99 1.73 7.45 9.98
N ILE A 100 0.82 8.36 9.62
CA ILE A 100 -0.62 8.21 9.85
C ILE A 100 -1.16 7.00 9.08
N HIS A 101 -0.76 6.83 7.83
CA HIS A 101 -1.13 5.68 7.02
C HIS A 101 -0.65 4.37 7.67
N ALA A 102 0.59 4.30 8.16
CA ALA A 102 1.13 3.13 8.83
C ALA A 102 0.39 2.83 10.15
N PHE A 103 0.07 3.87 10.91
CA PHE A 103 -0.77 3.74 12.10
C PHE A 103 -2.15 3.16 11.75
N LEU A 104 -2.86 3.78 10.80
CA LEU A 104 -4.19 3.33 10.37
C LEU A 104 -4.15 1.93 9.74
N LYS A 105 -3.06 1.56 9.06
CA LYS A 105 -2.85 0.21 8.53
C LYS A 105 -2.72 -0.84 9.62
N ASN A 106 -2.15 -0.50 10.77
CA ASN A 106 -1.98 -1.42 11.89
C ASN A 106 -3.18 -1.40 12.86
N THR A 107 -3.93 -0.30 12.91
CA THR A 107 -5.07 -0.14 13.83
C THR A 107 -6.40 -0.56 13.20
N LEU A 108 -6.61 -0.28 11.91
CA LEU A 108 -7.89 -0.56 11.27
C LEU A 108 -7.99 -2.03 10.84
N PRO A 109 -9.12 -2.70 11.13
CA PRO A 109 -9.36 -4.05 10.65
C PRO A 109 -9.54 -4.07 9.12
N PHE A 110 -9.51 -5.29 8.53
CA PHE A 110 -9.81 -5.53 7.12
C PHE A 110 -8.89 -4.83 6.10
N ARG A 111 -7.66 -4.47 6.49
CA ARG A 111 -6.75 -3.68 5.64
C ARG A 111 -7.38 -2.36 5.15
N LEU A 112 -8.40 -1.83 5.84
CA LEU A 112 -9.00 -0.52 5.50
C LEU A 112 -7.97 0.61 5.55
N GLY A 113 -6.92 0.44 6.34
CA GLY A 113 -5.77 1.35 6.33
C GLY A 113 -5.10 1.49 4.97
N GLU A 114 -5.19 0.51 4.05
CA GLU A 114 -4.67 0.65 2.68
C GLU A 114 -5.43 1.72 1.87
N LEU A 115 -6.74 1.86 2.08
CA LEU A 115 -7.57 2.87 1.43
C LEU A 115 -7.26 4.29 1.88
N THR A 116 -6.73 4.45 3.10
CA THR A 116 -6.35 5.78 3.62
C THR A 116 -5.27 6.43 2.76
N LEU A 117 -4.39 5.64 2.13
CA LEU A 117 -3.37 6.16 1.23
C LEU A 117 -3.99 6.77 -0.03
N ILE A 118 -5.00 6.11 -0.61
CA ILE A 118 -5.74 6.62 -1.78
C ILE A 118 -6.38 7.96 -1.43
N TYR A 119 -7.05 8.03 -0.27
CA TYR A 119 -7.69 9.25 0.21
C TYR A 119 -6.69 10.40 0.40
N PHE A 120 -5.55 10.14 1.05
CA PHE A 120 -4.54 11.16 1.30
C PHE A 120 -3.87 11.64 0.00
N ILE A 121 -3.56 10.73 -0.92
CA ILE A 121 -3.00 11.08 -2.24
C ILE A 121 -4.02 11.91 -3.03
N GLN A 122 -5.28 11.47 -3.10
CA GLN A 122 -6.32 12.20 -3.82
C GLN A 122 -6.48 13.64 -3.26
N ARG A 123 -6.54 13.78 -1.93
CA ARG A 123 -6.83 15.06 -1.29
C ARG A 123 -5.63 16.01 -1.20
N ARG A 124 -4.41 15.49 -1.09
CA ARG A 124 -3.18 16.31 -0.97
C ARG A 124 -2.46 16.50 -2.30
N ALA A 125 -2.57 15.55 -3.22
CA ALA A 125 -1.86 15.56 -4.51
C ALA A 125 -2.75 15.93 -5.70
N ASP A 126 -4.06 16.07 -5.50
CA ASP A 126 -5.05 16.45 -6.53
C ASP A 126 -5.03 15.52 -7.75
N VAL A 127 -5.02 14.21 -7.48
CA VAL A 127 -4.93 13.16 -8.49
C VAL A 127 -6.24 12.41 -8.62
N SER A 128 -6.54 11.92 -9.82
CA SER A 128 -7.71 11.07 -10.06
C SER A 128 -7.67 9.79 -9.20
N LEU A 129 -8.86 9.29 -8.83
CA LEU A 129 -9.01 8.08 -8.02
C LEU A 129 -8.28 6.86 -8.63
N VAL A 130 -8.38 6.71 -9.95
CA VAL A 130 -7.70 5.64 -10.70
C VAL A 130 -6.19 5.72 -10.52
N ARG A 131 -5.62 6.93 -10.60
CA ARG A 131 -4.17 7.11 -10.46
C ARG A 131 -3.73 6.95 -9.00
N ALA A 132 -4.49 7.43 -8.03
CA ALA A 132 -4.21 7.19 -6.62
C ALA A 132 -4.23 5.68 -6.28
N GLY A 133 -5.18 4.92 -6.86
CA GLY A 133 -5.21 3.46 -6.78
C GLY A 133 -3.99 2.80 -7.42
N MET A 134 -3.52 3.28 -8.58
CA MET A 134 -2.30 2.79 -9.22
C MET A 134 -1.04 3.08 -8.39
N VAL A 135 -0.96 4.23 -7.71
CA VAL A 135 0.16 4.52 -6.79
C VAL A 135 0.15 3.54 -5.61
N LEU A 136 -1.01 3.27 -5.02
CA LEU A 136 -1.14 2.24 -3.98
C LEU A 136 -0.68 0.87 -4.50
N TYR A 137 -1.12 0.48 -5.70
CA TYR A 137 -0.73 -0.79 -6.33
C TYR A 137 0.79 -0.90 -6.50
N VAL A 138 1.43 0.13 -7.05
CA VAL A 138 2.89 0.18 -7.22
C VAL A 138 3.61 0.13 -5.87
N ALA A 139 3.08 0.80 -4.85
CA ALA A 139 3.64 0.77 -3.50
C ALA A 139 3.56 -0.63 -2.86
N LEU A 140 2.45 -1.34 -3.05
CA LEU A 140 2.25 -2.70 -2.54
C LEU A 140 3.06 -3.74 -3.33
N ALA A 141 3.07 -3.64 -4.66
CA ALA A 141 3.85 -4.52 -5.52
C ALA A 141 5.35 -4.39 -5.23
N SER A 142 5.86 -3.16 -5.04
CA SER A 142 7.26 -2.94 -4.67
C SER A 142 7.61 -3.52 -3.30
N ASP A 143 6.73 -3.42 -2.30
CA ASP A 143 6.95 -4.05 -0.99
C ASP A 143 6.97 -5.58 -1.09
N LEU A 144 6.05 -6.15 -1.89
CA LEU A 144 6.00 -7.60 -2.10
C LEU A 144 7.27 -8.09 -2.79
N ILE A 145 7.70 -7.42 -3.87
CA ILE A 145 8.94 -7.75 -4.58
C ILE A 145 10.15 -7.66 -3.66
N ALA A 146 10.28 -6.57 -2.89
CA ALA A 146 11.38 -6.41 -1.95
C ALA A 146 11.40 -7.53 -0.90
N LEU A 147 10.23 -7.90 -0.37
CA LEU A 147 10.10 -9.01 0.59
C LEU A 147 10.57 -10.34 -0.01
N PHE A 148 10.15 -10.65 -1.25
CA PHE A 148 10.57 -11.90 -1.90
C PHE A 148 12.04 -11.90 -2.29
N ILE A 149 12.63 -10.76 -2.70
CA ILE A 149 14.08 -10.65 -2.94
C ILE A 149 14.84 -10.93 -1.65
N LEU A 150 14.48 -10.25 -0.57
CA LEU A 150 15.14 -10.42 0.73
C LEU A 150 14.95 -11.83 1.27
N GLY A 151 13.75 -12.40 1.15
CA GLY A 151 13.45 -13.77 1.56
C GLY A 151 14.24 -14.81 0.77
N THR A 152 14.34 -14.63 -0.55
CA THR A 152 15.16 -15.50 -1.42
C THR A 152 16.62 -15.44 -1.02
N GLY A 153 17.18 -14.24 -0.85
CA GLY A 153 18.56 -14.04 -0.40
C GLY A 153 18.81 -14.66 0.98
N ALA A 154 17.90 -14.46 1.93
CA ALA A 154 17.99 -15.03 3.26
C ALA A 154 17.98 -16.57 3.23
N LEU A 155 17.16 -17.20 2.37
CA LEU A 155 17.13 -18.66 2.21
C LEU A 155 18.45 -19.21 1.63
N PHE A 156 19.03 -18.53 0.65
CA PHE A 156 20.35 -18.91 0.11
C PHE A 156 21.44 -18.79 1.17
N VAL A 157 21.48 -17.67 1.90
CA VAL A 157 22.46 -17.45 2.97
C VAL A 157 22.27 -18.47 4.09
N ALA A 158 21.03 -18.74 4.51
CA ALA A 158 20.74 -19.73 5.53
C ALA A 158 21.14 -21.14 5.09
N GLY A 159 20.84 -21.54 3.85
CA GLY A 159 21.25 -22.83 3.29
C GLY A 159 22.76 -23.00 3.27
N TYR A 160 23.51 -21.95 2.90
CA TYR A 160 24.96 -21.96 2.89
C TYR A 160 25.57 -22.01 4.30
N LEU A 161 25.08 -21.17 5.22
CA LEU A 161 25.64 -21.06 6.58
C LEU A 161 25.28 -22.22 7.50
N THR A 162 24.07 -22.76 7.38
CA THR A 162 23.59 -23.84 8.25
C THR A 162 23.86 -25.23 7.72
N GLY A 163 24.37 -25.35 6.48
CA GLY A 163 24.64 -26.64 5.84
C GLY A 163 23.39 -27.48 5.57
N HIS A 164 22.19 -26.90 5.68
CA HIS A 164 20.93 -27.57 5.40
C HIS A 164 20.50 -27.30 3.94
N PRO A 165 20.75 -28.25 3.01
CA PRO A 165 20.48 -28.03 1.59
C PRO A 165 18.99 -27.86 1.28
N GLN A 166 18.10 -28.23 2.20
CA GLN A 166 16.65 -28.08 2.04
C GLN A 166 16.18 -26.62 1.87
N PHE A 167 16.98 -25.61 2.28
CA PHE A 167 16.61 -24.20 2.13
C PHE A 167 16.79 -23.67 0.69
N VAL A 168 17.68 -24.27 -0.10
CA VAL A 168 17.94 -23.88 -1.50
C VAL A 168 16.74 -24.14 -2.41
N PRO A 169 16.09 -25.33 -2.40
CA PRO A 169 14.92 -25.57 -3.24
C PRO A 169 13.72 -24.71 -2.85
N LEU A 170 13.59 -24.33 -1.58
CA LEU A 170 12.58 -23.37 -1.10
C LEU A 170 12.79 -21.94 -1.65
N ALA A 171 13.99 -21.59 -2.10
CA ALA A 171 14.29 -20.27 -2.64
C ALA A 171 13.76 -20.09 -4.09
N TYR A 172 13.64 -21.16 -4.87
CA TYR A 172 13.15 -21.10 -6.26
C TYR A 172 11.72 -20.55 -6.42
N PRO A 173 10.70 -20.99 -5.64
CA PRO A 173 9.37 -20.38 -5.74
C PRO A 173 9.38 -18.90 -5.34
N CYS A 174 10.18 -18.51 -4.35
CA CYS A 174 10.33 -17.10 -3.96
C CYS A 174 10.96 -16.27 -5.09
N LEU A 175 11.94 -16.82 -5.81
CA LEU A 175 12.55 -16.19 -6.98
C LEU A 175 11.55 -16.06 -8.14
N ALA A 176 10.75 -17.10 -8.41
CA ALA A 176 9.71 -17.05 -9.45
C ALA A 176 8.67 -15.95 -9.17
N VAL A 177 8.22 -15.83 -7.92
CA VAL A 177 7.28 -14.77 -7.51
C VAL A 177 7.93 -13.39 -7.62
N THR A 178 9.22 -13.27 -7.33
CA THR A 178 9.97 -12.02 -7.51
C THR A 178 9.99 -11.58 -8.98
N VAL A 179 10.31 -12.50 -9.89
CA VAL A 179 10.36 -12.22 -11.34
C VAL A 179 8.98 -11.82 -11.86
N LEU A 180 7.94 -12.56 -11.48
CA LEU A 180 6.56 -12.23 -11.82
C LEU A 180 6.16 -10.86 -11.28
N GLY A 181 6.47 -10.57 -10.02
CA GLY A 181 6.21 -9.29 -9.37
C GLY A 181 6.90 -8.14 -10.11
N LEU A 182 8.16 -8.29 -10.49
CA LEU A 182 8.91 -7.30 -11.28
C LEU A 182 8.25 -7.04 -12.63
N ALA A 183 7.86 -8.09 -13.36
CA ALA A 183 7.18 -7.94 -14.65
C ALA A 183 5.89 -7.13 -14.52
N VAL A 184 5.07 -7.45 -13.51
CA VAL A 184 3.82 -6.74 -13.19
C VAL A 184 4.09 -5.30 -12.77
N TYR A 185 5.12 -5.05 -11.96
CA TYR A 185 5.53 -3.70 -11.53
C TYR A 185 5.93 -2.83 -12.72
N PHE A 186 6.77 -3.35 -13.63
CA PHE A 186 7.17 -2.61 -14.83
C PHE A 186 5.98 -2.33 -15.75
N MET A 187 5.05 -3.28 -15.89
CA MET A 187 3.82 -3.07 -16.67
C MET A 187 2.96 -1.95 -16.07
N ALA A 188 2.71 -1.98 -14.75
CA ALA A 188 1.94 -0.95 -14.05
C ALA A 188 2.61 0.43 -14.15
N ARG A 189 3.94 0.49 -14.03
CA ARG A 189 4.70 1.73 -14.17
C ARG A 189 4.64 2.29 -15.59
N LYS A 190 4.70 1.42 -16.61
CA LYS A 190 4.55 1.82 -18.03
C LYS A 190 3.15 2.37 -18.30
N VAL A 191 2.10 1.76 -17.74
CA VAL A 191 0.72 2.24 -17.84
C VAL A 191 0.57 3.63 -17.19
N LEU A 192 1.13 3.82 -15.99
CA LEU A 192 1.15 5.11 -15.31
C LEU A 192 1.82 6.22 -16.13
N GLY A 193 2.96 5.90 -16.76
CA GLY A 193 3.67 6.82 -17.66
C GLY A 193 2.90 7.12 -18.94
N GLY A 194 2.27 6.10 -19.55
CA GLY A 194 1.46 6.23 -20.76
C GLY A 194 0.23 7.12 -20.55
N VAL A 195 -0.51 6.91 -19.46
CA VAL A 195 -1.69 7.73 -19.10
C VAL A 195 -1.30 9.19 -18.82
N ALA A 196 -0.11 9.43 -18.25
CA ALA A 196 0.41 10.79 -18.07
C ALA A 196 0.70 11.49 -19.40
N GLY A 197 1.20 10.77 -20.40
CA GLY A 197 1.42 11.29 -21.75
C GLY A 197 0.14 11.65 -22.48
N THR A 198 -0.90 10.81 -22.40
CA THR A 198 -2.17 11.03 -23.12
C THR A 198 -2.96 12.22 -22.57
N LEU A 199 -2.95 12.42 -21.25
CA LEU A 199 -3.61 13.57 -20.62
C LEU A 199 -2.87 14.89 -20.88
N ARG A 200 -1.54 14.87 -20.91
CA ARG A 200 -0.73 16.03 -21.30
C ARG A 200 -0.94 16.40 -22.79
N GLY A 201 -1.12 15.42 -23.67
CA GLY A 201 -1.49 15.64 -25.07
C GLY A 201 -2.84 16.31 -25.25
N ARG A 202 -3.87 15.91 -24.47
CA ARG A 202 -5.20 16.57 -24.47
C ARG A 202 -5.18 17.99 -23.91
N ALA A 203 -4.34 18.27 -22.91
CA ALA A 203 -4.21 19.62 -22.36
C ALA A 203 -3.60 20.60 -23.38
N HIS A 204 -2.66 20.15 -24.21
CA HIS A 204 -2.11 20.96 -25.29
C HIS A 204 -3.06 21.12 -26.48
N SER A 205 -3.83 20.08 -26.85
CA SER A 205 -4.80 20.19 -27.95
C SER A 205 -6.04 21.03 -27.60
N GLY A 206 -6.41 21.10 -26.32
CA GLY A 206 -7.51 21.94 -25.84
C GLY A 206 -7.19 23.44 -25.80
N TRP A 207 -5.89 23.81 -25.76
CA TRP A 207 -5.45 25.20 -25.82
C TRP A 207 -5.37 25.71 -27.26
N ALA A 208 -4.95 24.87 -28.22
CA ALA A 208 -4.90 25.24 -29.63
C ALA A 208 -6.29 25.52 -30.25
N GLY A 209 -7.36 24.91 -29.72
CA GLY A 209 -8.73 25.16 -30.17
C GLY A 209 -9.38 26.44 -29.63
N LYS A 210 -8.81 27.10 -28.61
CA LYS A 210 -9.40 28.31 -28.00
C LYS A 210 -8.72 29.62 -28.41
N VAL A 211 -7.64 29.57 -29.18
CA VAL A 211 -6.90 30.78 -29.62
C VAL A 211 -7.29 31.19 -31.05
N VAL A 212 -8.17 30.44 -31.73
CA VAL A 212 -8.61 30.73 -33.11
C VAL A 212 -10.02 31.34 -33.17
N GLU A 213 -10.71 31.51 -32.03
CA GLU A 213 -12.05 32.13 -31.95
C GLU A 213 -12.07 33.45 -31.15
N GLY A 214 -10.93 34.13 -31.00
CA GLY A 214 -10.81 35.45 -30.37
C GLY A 214 -10.58 36.55 -31.38
#